data_AF-A0A9E1L8M3-F1
#
_entry.id   AF-A0A9E1L8M3-F1
#
_cell.length_a   1.000
_cell.length_b   1.000
_cell.length_c   1.000
_cell.angle_alpha   90.00
_cell.angle_beta   90.00
_cell.angle_gamma   90.00
#
_symmetry.space_group_name_H-M   'P 1'
#
loop_
_entity.id
_entity.type
_entity.pdbx_description
1 polymer ?
#
loop_
_entity_poly.entity_id
_entity_poly.type
_entity_poly.pdbx_seq_one_letter_code
_entity_poly.pdbx_strand_id
1 'polypeptide(L)'
;MKKLILILSFFLTTVSYSQISFGGGGSSITTNSDSFIIYINGQEVGQGSVTGIKIPKNECITVQVSGVGYITEVKKFCRQKGMPKMQKTEYITLARDQSFQATFSTDLANNDIIVNPRGSDLDQVWINAVRLVVENFDALEVNDSDVNYLRTSWVVDSFKEYTVRTRLIARVSNENPLEIRFKIISERASGQASPRDDEKFRTWQRIIRRYQGLIDEIQSRL
;
A
#
# COMPACT_ATOMS: atom_id res chain seq x y z
N MET A 1 -44.84 -0.18 46.12
CA MET A 1 -44.42 -0.13 44.70
C MET A 1 -42.97 -0.61 44.62
N LYS A 2 -42.69 -1.56 43.74
CA LYS A 2 -41.45 -2.36 43.65
C LYS A 2 -40.48 -1.77 42.60
N LYS A 3 -39.18 -1.82 42.93
CA LYS A 3 -38.01 -1.90 42.01
C LYS A 3 -37.71 -0.61 41.21
N LEU A 4 -36.48 -0.25 40.84
CA LEU A 4 -35.34 -1.06 40.43
C LEU A 4 -34.06 -0.18 40.54
N ILE A 5 -33.03 -0.60 41.29
CA ILE A 5 -31.71 0.06 41.31
C ILE A 5 -30.87 -0.57 40.21
N LEU A 6 -30.50 0.22 39.20
CA LEU A 6 -29.67 -0.18 38.07
C LEU A 6 -28.19 -0.02 38.49
N ILE A 7 -27.49 -1.12 38.72
CA ILE A 7 -26.04 -1.13 38.96
C ILE A 7 -25.36 -1.23 37.59
N LEU A 8 -24.71 -0.14 37.18
CA LEU A 8 -23.91 -0.08 35.96
C LEU A 8 -22.52 -0.68 36.25
N SER A 9 -22.32 -1.95 35.92
CA SER A 9 -21.02 -2.62 36.01
C SER A 9 -20.15 -2.24 34.82
N PHE A 10 -19.20 -1.33 35.06
CA PHE A 10 -18.18 -0.91 34.10
C PHE A 10 -17.08 -2.01 34.02
N PHE A 11 -17.13 -2.86 32.99
CA PHE A 11 -16.07 -3.83 32.71
C PHE A 11 -14.84 -3.08 32.17
N LEU A 12 -13.89 -2.78 33.05
CA LEU A 12 -12.54 -2.36 32.66
C LEU A 12 -11.79 -3.59 32.11
N THR A 13 -11.76 -3.75 30.79
CA THR A 13 -10.86 -4.71 30.15
C THR A 13 -9.44 -4.13 30.20
N THR A 14 -8.65 -4.54 31.20
CA THR A 14 -7.22 -4.22 31.25
C THR A 14 -6.52 -4.99 30.14
N VAL A 15 -6.17 -4.30 29.05
CA VAL A 15 -5.21 -4.82 28.08
C VAL A 15 -3.85 -4.81 28.77
N SER A 16 -3.37 -5.99 29.18
CA SER A 16 -2.05 -6.16 29.75
C SER A 16 -0.99 -5.93 28.67
N TYR A 17 -0.40 -4.74 28.63
CA TYR A 17 0.80 -4.47 27.84
C TYR A 17 1.99 -5.18 28.51
N SER A 18 2.56 -6.18 27.86
CA SER A 18 3.81 -6.80 28.31
C SER A 18 4.95 -5.78 28.14
N GLN A 19 5.54 -5.36 29.26
CA GLN A 19 6.67 -4.43 29.23
C GLN A 19 7.93 -5.16 28.77
N ILE A 20 8.49 -4.71 27.64
CA ILE A 20 9.76 -5.21 27.12
C ILE A 20 10.88 -4.52 27.89
N SER A 21 11.75 -5.30 28.52
CA SER A 21 12.90 -4.81 29.28
C SER A 21 14.19 -4.94 28.45
N PHE A 22 14.98 -3.87 28.43
CA PHE A 22 16.29 -3.82 27.81
C PHE A 22 17.39 -3.80 28.88
N GLY A 23 18.47 -4.56 28.68
CA GLY A 23 19.66 -4.45 29.52
C GLY A 23 20.74 -5.50 29.24
N GLY A 24 21.88 -5.39 29.95
CA GLY A 24 23.01 -6.30 29.81
C GLY A 24 22.62 -7.78 29.86
N GLY A 25 23.19 -8.57 28.93
CA GLY A 25 23.02 -10.03 28.85
C GLY A 25 21.77 -10.54 28.12
N GLY A 26 20.93 -9.67 27.55
CA GLY A 26 19.78 -10.08 26.71
C GLY A 26 20.18 -10.48 25.28
N SER A 27 19.22 -11.04 24.54
CA SER A 27 19.40 -11.37 23.12
C SER A 27 19.48 -10.12 22.24
N SER A 28 19.96 -10.27 21.02
CA SER A 28 19.98 -9.21 20.01
C SER A 28 19.26 -9.60 18.73
N ILE A 29 18.77 -8.59 18.02
CA ILE A 29 18.29 -8.69 16.64
C ILE A 29 19.22 -7.83 15.81
N THR A 30 19.67 -8.35 14.68
CA THR A 30 20.38 -7.60 13.64
C THR A 30 19.70 -7.84 12.30
N THR A 31 19.83 -6.90 11.39
CA THR A 31 19.18 -6.96 10.08
C THR A 31 20.19 -6.76 8.96
N ASN A 32 19.79 -7.02 7.72
CA ASN A 32 20.63 -6.82 6.54
C ASN A 32 20.73 -5.36 6.07
N SER A 33 20.14 -4.40 6.79
CA SER A 33 20.30 -2.97 6.54
C SER A 33 20.09 -2.17 7.82
N ASP A 34 21.01 -1.24 8.09
CA ASP A 34 20.89 -0.32 9.23
C ASP A 34 19.68 0.62 9.14
N SER A 35 19.01 0.67 7.98
CA SER A 35 17.82 1.48 7.76
C SER A 35 16.50 0.82 8.21
N PHE A 36 16.50 -0.49 8.50
CA PHE A 36 15.27 -1.23 8.79
C PHE A 36 14.79 -1.01 10.22
N ILE A 37 13.50 -0.75 10.36
CA ILE A 37 12.87 -0.45 11.65
C ILE A 37 12.45 -1.77 12.30
N ILE A 38 12.79 -1.94 13.57
CA ILE A 38 12.47 -3.11 14.38
C ILE A 38 11.36 -2.73 15.37
N TYR A 39 10.29 -3.50 15.34
CA TYR A 39 9.17 -3.39 16.27
C TYR A 39 9.11 -4.65 17.13
N ILE A 40 8.83 -4.49 18.43
CA ILE A 40 8.52 -5.59 19.32
C ILE A 40 7.15 -5.33 19.95
N ASN A 41 6.23 -6.27 19.78
CA ASN A 41 4.82 -6.15 20.19
C ASN A 41 4.15 -4.87 19.63
N GLY A 42 4.53 -4.47 18.42
CA GLY A 42 4.00 -3.27 17.74
C GLY A 42 4.66 -1.95 18.16
N GLN A 43 5.51 -1.95 19.19
CA GLN A 43 6.27 -0.76 19.57
C GLN A 43 7.61 -0.72 18.83
N GLU A 44 7.94 0.42 18.24
CA GLU A 44 9.26 0.67 17.67
C GLU A 44 10.33 0.67 18.76
N VAL A 45 11.38 -0.13 18.58
CA VAL A 45 12.44 -0.30 19.59
C VAL A 45 13.83 0.03 19.08
N GLY A 46 13.98 0.26 17.77
CA GLY A 46 15.24 0.66 17.17
C GLY A 46 15.31 0.38 15.68
N GLN A 47 16.49 0.62 15.11
CA GLN A 47 16.75 0.54 13.68
C GLN A 47 18.05 -0.24 13.43
N GLY A 48 18.05 -1.15 12.45
CA GLY A 48 19.20 -1.95 12.05
C GLY A 48 19.55 -3.08 13.03
N SER A 49 19.74 -2.72 14.29
CA SER A 49 20.14 -3.60 15.38
C SER A 49 19.54 -3.16 16.73
N VAL A 50 19.10 -4.12 17.54
CA VAL A 50 18.64 -3.90 18.91
C VAL A 50 19.25 -4.98 19.81
N THR A 51 19.75 -4.59 20.98
CA THR A 51 20.41 -5.50 21.93
C THR A 51 19.73 -5.49 23.29
N GLY A 52 20.02 -6.50 24.11
CA GLY A 52 19.53 -6.55 25.48
C GLY A 52 18.07 -6.95 25.61
N ILE A 53 17.50 -7.58 24.58
CA ILE A 53 16.10 -8.02 24.56
C ILE A 53 15.91 -9.15 25.57
N LYS A 54 14.99 -8.95 26.52
CA LYS A 54 14.65 -9.93 27.55
C LYS A 54 13.18 -10.33 27.42
N ILE A 55 12.94 -11.62 27.13
CA ILE A 55 11.60 -12.21 27.15
C ILE A 55 11.34 -12.75 28.57
N PRO A 56 10.29 -12.29 29.26
CA PRO A 56 9.92 -12.83 30.56
C PRO A 56 9.62 -14.33 30.49
N LYS A 57 9.78 -15.04 31.60
CA LYS A 57 9.49 -16.47 31.67
C LYS A 57 8.01 -16.70 31.35
N ASN A 58 7.72 -17.70 30.54
CA ASN A 58 6.36 -18.02 30.10
C ASN A 58 5.66 -16.95 29.26
N GLU A 59 6.40 -16.00 28.67
CA GLU A 59 5.86 -15.00 27.76
C GLU A 59 6.38 -15.16 26.33
N CYS A 60 5.72 -14.48 25.40
CA CYS A 60 6.11 -14.37 24.01
C CYS A 60 6.18 -12.90 23.58
N ILE A 61 7.08 -12.61 22.66
CA ILE A 61 7.14 -11.34 21.94
C ILE A 61 6.92 -11.59 20.44
N THR A 62 6.36 -10.61 19.75
CA THR A 62 6.28 -10.57 18.29
C THR A 62 7.26 -9.53 17.79
N VAL A 63 8.25 -9.98 17.04
CA VAL A 63 9.24 -9.15 16.37
C VAL A 63 8.75 -8.90 14.95
N GLN A 64 8.65 -7.64 14.56
CA GLN A 64 8.36 -7.23 13.19
C GLN A 64 9.52 -6.36 12.70
N VAL A 65 10.05 -6.67 11.52
CA VAL A 65 11.10 -5.86 10.88
C VAL A 65 10.56 -5.31 9.57
N SER A 66 10.63 -3.99 9.40
CA SER A 66 10.07 -3.29 8.24
C SER A 66 11.11 -2.40 7.57
N GLY A 67 11.03 -2.31 6.24
CA GLY A 67 11.88 -1.45 5.41
C GLY A 67 11.14 -1.02 4.15
N VAL A 68 11.30 0.24 3.76
CA VAL A 68 10.64 0.79 2.56
C VAL A 68 11.13 0.06 1.31
N GLY A 69 10.21 -0.50 0.53
CA GLY A 69 10.53 -1.29 -0.66
C GLY A 69 10.99 -2.71 -0.36
N TYR A 70 10.73 -3.21 0.85
CA TYR A 70 10.98 -4.58 1.26
C TYR A 70 9.71 -5.22 1.85
N ILE A 71 9.69 -6.55 1.85
CA ILE A 71 8.64 -7.34 2.50
C ILE A 71 8.89 -7.34 4.00
N THR A 72 7.87 -6.96 4.78
CA THR A 72 7.93 -6.98 6.24
C THR A 72 8.00 -8.42 6.75
N GLU A 73 8.97 -8.71 7.61
CA GLU A 73 9.10 -10.02 8.26
C GLU A 73 8.52 -9.97 9.67
N VAL A 74 7.74 -10.98 10.05
CA VAL A 74 7.12 -11.09 11.37
C VAL A 74 7.48 -12.45 11.98
N LYS A 75 8.15 -12.43 13.14
CA LYS A 75 8.57 -13.62 13.88
C LYS A 75 8.07 -13.57 15.31
N LYS A 76 7.57 -14.69 15.83
CA LYS A 76 7.16 -14.84 17.22
C LYS A 76 8.21 -15.63 17.99
N PHE A 77 8.64 -15.11 19.14
CA PHE A 77 9.59 -15.77 20.03
C PHE A 77 9.01 -15.91 21.43
N CYS A 78 9.23 -17.05 22.08
CA CYS A 78 8.65 -17.38 23.37
C CYS A 78 9.71 -17.98 24.31
N ARG A 79 9.64 -17.63 25.60
CA ARG A 79 10.43 -18.26 26.65
C ARG A 79 9.63 -19.38 27.32
N GLN A 80 9.18 -20.33 26.50
CA GLN A 80 8.36 -21.48 26.87
C GLN A 80 8.92 -22.76 26.22
N LYS A 81 8.65 -23.93 26.83
CA LYS A 81 9.06 -25.22 26.25
C LYS A 81 8.20 -25.54 25.04
N GLY A 82 8.81 -26.02 23.95
CA GLY A 82 8.11 -26.41 22.72
C GLY A 82 7.71 -25.25 21.79
N MET A 83 7.98 -24.00 22.17
CA MET A 83 7.70 -22.81 21.36
C MET A 83 8.98 -22.28 20.70
N PRO A 84 8.89 -21.51 19.60
CA PRO A 84 10.05 -20.90 18.95
C PRO A 84 10.83 -20.04 19.94
N LYS A 85 12.10 -20.36 20.16
CA LYS A 85 12.98 -19.63 21.07
C LYS A 85 13.82 -18.64 20.28
N MET A 86 14.09 -17.50 20.90
CA MET A 86 15.05 -16.55 20.38
C MET A 86 16.47 -17.07 20.61
N GLN A 87 17.32 -17.03 19.59
CA GLN A 87 18.75 -17.23 19.71
C GLN A 87 19.41 -16.04 20.45
N LYS A 88 20.69 -16.19 20.79
CA LYS A 88 21.46 -15.08 21.39
C LYS A 88 21.54 -13.88 20.45
N THR A 89 21.70 -14.15 19.16
CA THR A 89 21.66 -13.17 18.08
C THR A 89 20.75 -13.70 16.98
N GLU A 90 19.69 -12.98 16.67
CA GLU A 90 18.78 -13.26 15.56
C GLU A 90 19.14 -12.36 14.38
N TYR A 91 19.46 -12.95 13.23
CA TYR A 91 19.63 -12.20 11.99
C TYR A 91 18.37 -12.27 11.15
N ILE A 92 17.77 -11.12 10.82
CA ILE A 92 16.54 -11.03 10.02
C ILE A 92 16.86 -10.35 8.70
N THR A 93 16.60 -11.05 7.60
CA THR A 93 16.79 -10.54 6.24
C THR A 93 15.45 -10.21 5.63
N LEU A 94 15.27 -8.99 5.11
CA LEU A 94 14.08 -8.64 4.34
C LEU A 94 14.30 -8.86 2.84
N ALA A 95 13.32 -9.49 2.18
CA ALA A 95 13.30 -9.61 0.74
C ALA A 95 12.83 -8.30 0.08
N ARG A 96 13.32 -8.00 -1.13
CA ARG A 96 12.90 -6.82 -1.88
C ARG A 96 11.45 -6.98 -2.37
N ASP A 97 10.67 -5.92 -2.27
CA ASP A 97 9.31 -5.86 -2.82
C ASP A 97 9.38 -5.58 -4.33
N GLN A 98 9.08 -6.61 -5.13
CA GLN A 98 9.07 -6.51 -6.60
C GLN A 98 8.03 -5.49 -7.10
N SER A 99 6.87 -5.40 -6.45
CA SER A 99 5.84 -4.42 -6.80
C SER A 99 6.34 -2.99 -6.59
N PHE A 100 7.12 -2.78 -5.53
CA PHE A 100 7.71 -1.47 -5.23
C PHE A 100 8.75 -1.07 -6.29
N GLN A 101 9.55 -2.03 -6.77
CA GLN A 101 10.55 -1.79 -7.82
C GLN A 101 9.92 -1.50 -9.18
N ALA A 102 8.86 -2.24 -9.53
CA ALA A 102 8.12 -2.06 -10.77
C ALA A 102 7.31 -0.75 -10.82
N THR A 103 7.25 -0.02 -9.70
CA THR A 103 6.49 1.23 -9.58
C THR A 103 7.38 2.41 -9.24
N PHE A 104 6.83 3.61 -9.41
CA PHE A 104 7.42 4.87 -8.94
C PHE A 104 6.40 5.65 -8.11
N SER A 105 6.91 6.47 -7.18
CA SER A 105 6.07 7.35 -6.36
C SER A 105 5.73 8.61 -7.15
N THR A 106 4.50 9.06 -7.08
CA THR A 106 4.07 10.32 -7.70
C THR A 106 2.79 10.82 -7.06
N ASP A 107 2.67 12.14 -6.99
CA ASP A 107 1.49 12.84 -6.47
C ASP A 107 0.32 12.75 -7.47
N LEU A 108 0.57 12.31 -8.70
CA LEU A 108 -0.46 12.09 -9.72
C LEU A 108 -1.22 10.78 -9.53
N ALA A 109 -0.69 9.85 -8.73
CA ALA A 109 -1.35 8.59 -8.45
C ALA A 109 -2.70 8.86 -7.76
N ASN A 110 -3.78 8.34 -8.33
CA ASN A 110 -5.14 8.50 -7.81
C ASN A 110 -5.66 9.94 -7.74
N ASN A 111 -5.01 10.87 -8.44
CA ASN A 111 -5.41 12.27 -8.55
C ASN A 111 -5.70 12.64 -10.00
N ASP A 112 -6.46 13.73 -10.19
CA ASP A 112 -6.76 14.25 -11.53
C ASP A 112 -5.54 14.97 -12.09
N ILE A 113 -5.11 14.55 -13.27
CA ILE A 113 -4.21 15.29 -14.15
C ILE A 113 -5.09 16.19 -15.00
N ILE A 114 -5.01 17.49 -14.75
CA ILE A 114 -5.79 18.51 -15.45
C ILE A 114 -5.03 18.92 -16.71
N VAL A 115 -5.72 18.86 -17.84
CA VAL A 115 -5.20 19.22 -19.15
C VAL A 115 -6.09 20.30 -19.73
N ASN A 116 -5.48 21.38 -20.21
CA ASN A 116 -6.15 22.50 -20.87
C ASN A 116 -5.67 22.55 -22.33
N PRO A 117 -6.38 21.87 -23.25
CA PRO A 117 -5.93 21.74 -24.62
C PRO A 117 -5.82 23.09 -25.33
N ARG A 118 -4.86 23.20 -26.25
CA ARG A 118 -4.67 24.44 -27.03
C ARG A 118 -5.79 24.70 -28.04
N GLY A 119 -6.49 23.64 -28.46
CA GLY A 119 -7.64 23.73 -29.36
C GLY A 119 -8.96 23.80 -28.59
N SER A 120 -9.98 24.38 -29.23
CA SER A 120 -11.35 24.43 -28.71
C SER A 120 -12.28 23.39 -29.36
N ASP A 121 -11.77 22.61 -30.32
CA ASP A 121 -12.53 21.56 -30.99
C ASP A 121 -12.58 20.32 -30.09
N LEU A 122 -13.68 20.21 -29.34
CA LEU A 122 -13.90 19.14 -28.38
C LEU A 122 -13.83 17.76 -29.04
N ASP A 123 -14.43 17.57 -30.21
CA ASP A 123 -14.50 16.26 -30.86
C ASP A 123 -13.10 15.78 -31.25
N GLN A 124 -12.31 16.66 -31.86
CA GLN A 124 -10.96 16.33 -32.27
C GLN A 124 -10.04 16.05 -31.08
N VAL A 125 -10.16 16.84 -30.01
CA VAL A 125 -9.37 16.64 -28.79
C VAL A 125 -9.79 15.34 -28.09
N TRP A 126 -11.09 15.05 -27.99
CA TRP A 126 -11.60 13.83 -27.37
C TRP A 126 -11.16 12.58 -28.13
N ILE A 127 -11.22 12.59 -29.47
CA ILE A 127 -10.70 11.48 -30.29
C ILE A 127 -9.21 11.21 -29.99
N ASN A 128 -8.40 12.26 -29.83
CA ASN A 128 -6.98 12.12 -29.50
C ASN A 128 -6.79 11.55 -28.08
N ALA A 129 -7.59 11.99 -27.11
CA ALA A 129 -7.58 11.44 -25.76
C ALA A 129 -7.96 9.95 -25.76
N VAL A 130 -8.99 9.55 -26.50
CA VAL A 130 -9.39 8.14 -26.62
C VAL A 130 -8.28 7.30 -27.26
N ARG A 131 -7.66 7.79 -28.35
CA ARG A 131 -6.53 7.11 -29.01
C ARG A 131 -5.38 6.85 -28.05
N LEU A 132 -4.96 7.88 -27.31
CA LEU A 132 -3.92 7.78 -26.30
C LEU A 132 -4.23 6.70 -25.25
N VAL A 133 -5.49 6.61 -24.81
CA VAL A 133 -5.90 5.60 -23.84
C VAL A 133 -5.86 4.19 -24.42
N VAL A 134 -6.41 3.96 -25.61
CA VAL A 134 -6.47 2.62 -26.21
C VAL A 134 -5.11 2.10 -26.70
N GLU A 135 -4.14 2.99 -26.93
CA GLU A 135 -2.74 2.61 -27.18
C GLU A 135 -2.04 2.04 -25.93
N ASN A 136 -2.55 2.37 -24.73
CA ASN A 136 -1.95 1.98 -23.44
C ASN A 136 -2.79 0.97 -22.64
N PHE A 137 -4.06 0.76 -23.03
CA PHE A 137 -5.00 -0.12 -22.34
C PHE A 137 -5.80 -0.94 -23.35
N ASP A 138 -5.75 -2.26 -23.21
CA ASP A 138 -6.37 -3.20 -24.16
C ASP A 138 -7.91 -3.22 -24.10
N ALA A 139 -8.50 -2.85 -22.95
CA ALA A 139 -9.93 -3.00 -22.71
C ALA A 139 -10.54 -1.78 -22.01
N LEU A 140 -11.67 -1.32 -22.56
CA LEU A 140 -12.52 -0.30 -21.97
C LEU A 140 -13.68 -0.96 -21.22
N GLU A 141 -13.98 -0.46 -20.03
CA GLU A 141 -15.15 -0.89 -19.24
C GLU A 141 -16.35 0.01 -19.53
N VAL A 142 -16.12 1.31 -19.68
CA VAL A 142 -17.13 2.32 -20.00
C VAL A 142 -16.56 3.25 -21.07
N ASN A 143 -17.35 3.52 -22.11
CA ASN A 143 -17.07 4.56 -23.09
C ASN A 143 -18.40 5.23 -23.47
N ASP A 144 -18.60 6.44 -22.98
CA ASP A 144 -19.79 7.25 -23.22
C ASP A 144 -19.36 8.51 -23.98
N SER A 145 -19.66 8.52 -25.28
CA SER A 145 -19.31 9.61 -26.18
C SER A 145 -20.25 10.81 -26.05
N ASP A 146 -21.46 10.64 -25.50
CA ASP A 146 -22.42 11.73 -25.37
C ASP A 146 -21.99 12.72 -24.27
N VAL A 147 -21.31 12.21 -23.23
CA VAL A 147 -20.78 13.03 -22.12
C VAL A 147 -19.26 13.04 -22.04
N ASN A 148 -18.57 12.56 -23.08
CA ASN A 148 -17.11 12.47 -23.16
C ASN A 148 -16.47 11.89 -21.88
N TYR A 149 -16.91 10.68 -21.52
CA TYR A 149 -16.42 9.93 -20.38
C TYR A 149 -15.95 8.55 -20.80
N LEU A 150 -14.74 8.16 -20.38
CA LEU A 150 -14.24 6.81 -20.56
C LEU A 150 -13.61 6.28 -19.27
N ARG A 151 -13.72 4.97 -19.07
CA ARG A 151 -13.05 4.22 -18.01
C ARG A 151 -12.51 2.90 -18.57
N THR A 152 -11.23 2.64 -18.30
CA THR A 152 -10.61 1.37 -18.69
C THR A 152 -10.98 0.25 -17.71
N SER A 153 -10.93 -1.00 -18.20
CA SER A 153 -10.96 -2.15 -17.30
C SER A 153 -9.71 -2.16 -16.41
N TRP A 154 -9.81 -2.82 -15.25
CA TRP A 154 -8.63 -3.05 -14.41
C TRP A 154 -7.57 -3.89 -15.14
N VAL A 155 -6.36 -3.36 -15.24
CA VAL A 155 -5.17 -4.11 -15.65
C VAL A 155 -4.46 -4.59 -14.39
N VAL A 156 -4.11 -5.87 -14.35
CA VAL A 156 -3.55 -6.53 -13.15
C VAL A 156 -2.10 -6.92 -13.37
N ASP A 157 -1.25 -6.55 -12.41
CA ASP A 157 0.14 -6.95 -12.31
C ASP A 157 0.33 -7.78 -11.03
N SER A 158 0.60 -9.08 -11.21
CA SER A 158 0.85 -10.01 -10.11
C SER A 158 2.35 -10.11 -9.80
N PHE A 159 2.68 -9.89 -8.54
CA PHE A 159 4.00 -10.10 -7.96
C PHE A 159 3.91 -11.20 -6.91
N LYS A 160 5.05 -11.74 -6.44
CA LYS A 160 5.04 -12.85 -5.48
C LYS A 160 4.17 -12.60 -4.24
N GLU A 161 4.33 -11.45 -3.59
CA GLU A 161 3.67 -11.10 -2.32
C GLU A 161 2.52 -10.10 -2.47
N TYR A 162 2.31 -9.54 -3.67
CA TYR A 162 1.32 -8.49 -3.89
C TYR A 162 0.70 -8.58 -5.29
N THR A 163 -0.52 -8.10 -5.40
CA THR A 163 -1.17 -7.82 -6.69
C THR A 163 -1.43 -6.32 -6.78
N VAL A 164 -1.04 -5.71 -7.90
CA VAL A 164 -1.32 -4.31 -8.20
C VAL A 164 -2.35 -4.27 -9.30
N ARG A 165 -3.34 -3.39 -9.20
CA ARG A 165 -4.28 -3.12 -10.28
C ARG A 165 -4.26 -1.66 -10.65
N THR A 166 -4.35 -1.38 -11.94
CA THR A 166 -4.36 -0.03 -12.49
C THR A 166 -5.51 0.14 -13.47
N ARG A 167 -6.18 1.28 -13.41
CA ARG A 167 -7.14 1.71 -14.44
C ARG A 167 -7.01 3.21 -14.67
N LEU A 168 -7.56 3.67 -15.78
CA LEU A 168 -7.59 5.07 -16.15
C LEU A 168 -9.05 5.51 -16.34
N ILE A 169 -9.34 6.72 -15.87
CA ILE A 169 -10.56 7.45 -16.20
C ILE A 169 -10.15 8.70 -16.96
N ALA A 170 -10.78 8.97 -18.10
CA ALA A 170 -10.68 10.24 -18.78
C ALA A 170 -12.07 10.85 -18.95
N ARG A 171 -12.17 12.16 -18.72
CA ARG A 171 -13.43 12.89 -18.80
C ARG A 171 -13.20 14.34 -19.20
N VAL A 172 -14.13 14.89 -19.96
CA VAL A 172 -14.24 16.36 -20.11
C VAL A 172 -14.84 16.91 -18.83
N SER A 173 -14.25 17.97 -18.29
CA SER A 173 -14.71 18.62 -17.06
C SER A 173 -15.19 20.06 -17.27
N ASN A 174 -14.76 20.69 -18.35
CA ASN A 174 -15.32 21.95 -18.84
C ASN A 174 -15.17 21.99 -20.36
N GLU A 175 -16.13 22.58 -21.05
CA GLU A 175 -16.06 22.77 -22.51
C GLU A 175 -15.58 24.19 -22.87
N ASN A 176 -15.71 25.15 -21.95
CA ASN A 176 -15.27 26.52 -22.16
C ASN A 176 -14.80 27.21 -20.86
N PRO A 177 -13.47 27.40 -20.66
CA PRO A 177 -12.40 26.86 -21.48
C PRO A 177 -12.40 25.32 -21.45
N LEU A 178 -12.01 24.71 -22.57
CA LEU A 178 -11.94 23.25 -22.67
C LEU A 178 -10.93 22.70 -21.65
N GLU A 179 -11.40 21.77 -20.81
CA GLU A 179 -10.63 21.11 -19.77
C GLU A 179 -10.93 19.61 -19.80
N ILE A 180 -9.87 18.81 -19.85
CA ILE A 180 -9.93 17.35 -19.78
C ILE A 180 -9.18 16.88 -18.54
N ARG A 181 -9.73 15.88 -17.85
CA ARG A 181 -9.13 15.27 -16.67
C ARG A 181 -8.84 13.81 -16.92
N PHE A 182 -7.60 13.42 -16.69
CA PHE A 182 -7.16 12.03 -16.65
C PHE A 182 -6.88 11.63 -15.21
N LYS A 183 -7.31 10.43 -14.80
CA LYS A 183 -7.05 9.90 -13.47
C LYS A 183 -6.56 8.47 -13.58
N ILE A 184 -5.29 8.26 -13.25
CA ILE A 184 -4.71 6.92 -13.13
C ILE A 184 -4.93 6.43 -11.71
N ILE A 185 -5.76 5.41 -11.56
CA ILE A 185 -6.08 4.80 -10.28
C ILE A 185 -5.18 3.59 -10.11
N SER A 186 -4.45 3.54 -8.99
CA SER A 186 -3.53 2.46 -8.63
C SER A 186 -3.86 1.94 -7.25
N GLU A 187 -4.03 0.63 -7.16
CA GLU A 187 -4.35 -0.04 -5.91
C GLU A 187 -3.51 -1.30 -5.73
N ARG A 188 -3.29 -1.68 -4.48
CA ARG A 188 -2.49 -2.84 -4.12
C ARG A 188 -3.22 -3.73 -3.13
N ALA A 189 -3.14 -5.03 -3.34
CA ALA A 189 -3.60 -6.07 -2.43
C ALA A 189 -2.41 -6.96 -2.01
N SER A 190 -2.47 -7.51 -0.80
CA SER A 190 -1.53 -8.52 -0.32
C SER A 190 -1.84 -9.89 -0.91
N GLY A 191 -0.80 -10.63 -1.27
CA GLY A 191 -0.89 -11.94 -1.92
C GLY A 191 -1.41 -11.86 -3.35
N GLN A 192 -1.93 -12.98 -3.85
CA GLN A 192 -2.61 -13.05 -5.14
C GLN A 192 -4.08 -12.69 -4.97
N ALA A 193 -4.54 -11.67 -5.69
CA ALA A 193 -5.93 -11.23 -5.67
C ALA A 193 -6.51 -11.16 -7.08
N SER A 194 -7.79 -11.51 -7.21
CA SER A 194 -8.55 -11.28 -8.44
C SER A 194 -8.87 -9.79 -8.56
N PRO A 195 -8.92 -9.19 -9.77
CA PRO A 195 -9.35 -7.80 -9.94
C PRO A 195 -10.79 -7.52 -9.46
N ARG A 196 -11.57 -8.56 -9.15
CA ARG A 196 -12.94 -8.45 -8.61
C ARG A 196 -12.99 -8.50 -7.08
N ASP A 197 -11.88 -8.81 -6.41
CA ASP A 197 -11.80 -8.90 -4.94
C ASP A 197 -11.60 -7.49 -4.33
N ASP A 198 -12.54 -6.58 -4.59
CA ASP A 198 -12.44 -5.16 -4.22
C ASP A 198 -12.10 -4.94 -2.74
N GLU A 199 -12.56 -5.81 -1.85
CA GLU A 199 -12.31 -5.74 -0.41
C GLU A 199 -10.84 -5.90 -0.03
N LYS A 200 -10.01 -6.47 -0.90
CA LYS A 200 -8.57 -6.69 -0.67
C LYS A 200 -7.72 -5.52 -1.13
N PHE A 201 -8.20 -4.70 -2.06
CA PHE A 201 -7.40 -3.64 -2.65
C PHE A 201 -7.46 -2.36 -1.81
N ARG A 202 -6.32 -1.70 -1.69
CA ARG A 202 -6.19 -0.40 -1.04
C ARG A 202 -5.49 0.55 -1.99
N THR A 203 -5.92 1.81 -2.00
CA THR A 203 -5.28 2.88 -2.78
C THR A 203 -3.79 2.93 -2.51
N TRP A 204 -3.00 3.03 -3.57
CA TRP A 204 -1.55 3.04 -3.48
C TRP A 204 -0.99 4.25 -4.23
N GLN A 205 -0.19 5.06 -3.53
CA GLN A 205 0.39 6.30 -4.05
C GLN A 205 1.61 6.07 -4.95
N ARG A 206 1.49 5.08 -5.84
CA ARG A 206 2.54 4.66 -6.77
C ARG A 206 1.91 4.15 -8.06
N ILE A 207 2.57 4.36 -9.19
CA ILE A 207 2.10 3.92 -10.51
C ILE A 207 3.11 2.93 -11.09
N ILE A 208 2.63 1.91 -11.81
CA ILE A 208 3.49 0.99 -12.57
C ILE A 208 4.31 1.79 -13.58
N ARG A 209 5.63 1.57 -13.63
CA ARG A 209 6.57 2.33 -14.47
C ARG A 209 6.21 2.35 -15.95
N ARG A 210 5.52 1.32 -16.47
CA ARG A 210 5.07 1.28 -17.87
C ARG A 210 4.18 2.46 -18.26
N TYR A 211 3.44 3.03 -17.30
CA TYR A 211 2.55 4.18 -17.55
C TYR A 211 3.24 5.54 -17.43
N GLN A 212 4.56 5.59 -17.19
CA GLN A 212 5.27 6.85 -17.12
C GLN A 212 5.20 7.61 -18.46
N GLY A 213 5.40 6.93 -19.59
CA GLY A 213 5.30 7.54 -20.91
C GLY A 213 3.90 8.09 -21.20
N LEU A 214 2.84 7.38 -20.80
CA LEU A 214 1.46 7.86 -20.89
C LEU A 214 1.25 9.15 -20.10
N ILE A 215 1.76 9.22 -18.87
CA ILE A 215 1.65 10.42 -18.03
C ILE A 215 2.36 11.61 -18.68
N ASP A 216 3.58 11.39 -19.16
CA ASP A 216 4.37 12.42 -19.84
C ASP A 216 3.63 12.90 -21.11
N GLU A 217 2.97 11.99 -21.82
CA GLU A 217 2.18 12.30 -23.01
C GLU A 217 0.91 13.10 -22.68
N ILE A 218 0.15 12.71 -21.66
CA ILE A 218 -1.03 13.46 -21.17
C ILE A 218 -0.64 14.90 -20.81
N GLN A 219 0.52 15.09 -20.16
CA GLN A 219 0.98 16.41 -19.73
C GLN A 219 1.54 17.28 -20.87
N SER A 220 1.99 16.67 -21.97
CA SER A 220 2.73 17.38 -23.03
C SER A 220 1.97 17.57 -24.34
N ARG A 221 1.07 16.63 -24.70
CA ARG A 221 0.50 16.56 -26.05
C ARG A 221 -0.93 17.05 -26.19
N LEU A 222 -1.71 17.04 -25.11
CA LEU A 222 -3.12 17.43 -25.15
C LEU A 222 -3.26 18.92 -24.78
#